data_AF-A0A075GRB4-F1
#
_entry.id   AF-A0A075GRB4-F1
#
_cell.length_a   1.000
_cell.length_b   1.000
_cell.length_c   1.000
_cell.angle_alpha   90.00
_cell.angle_beta   90.00
_cell.angle_gamma   90.00
#
_symmetry.space_group_name_H-M   'P 1'
#
loop_
_entity.id
_entity.type
_entity.pdbx_description
1 polymer ?
#
loop_
_entity_poly.entity_id
_entity_poly.type
_entity_poly.pdbx_seq_one_letter_code
_entity_poly.pdbx_strand_id
1 'polypeptide(L)'
;MKGNIVEGIMKEGKTSLESQKQQEHFCRQVALRRKMRQEFDRSLGKVSYVHIERKNVTQIVVYIPLKTIFVTVEPKLSMVKKLEIVNRIKRIVTNLKKIS
;
A
#
# COMPACT_ATOMS: atom_id res chain seq x y z
N MET A 1 -8.15 1.70 -12.51
CA MET A 1 -8.17 0.57 -11.55
C MET A 1 -9.47 0.59 -10.76
N LYS A 2 -10.16 -0.56 -10.61
CA LYS A 2 -11.41 -0.69 -9.85
C LYS A 2 -11.22 -0.91 -8.33
N GLY A 3 -9.98 -1.22 -7.91
CA GLY A 3 -9.66 -1.50 -6.51
C GLY A 3 -9.97 -2.92 -6.06
N ASN A 4 -10.07 -3.87 -6.99
CA ASN A 4 -10.25 -5.29 -6.67
C ASN A 4 -8.99 -5.84 -6.00
N ILE A 5 -9.18 -6.66 -4.97
CA ILE A 5 -8.10 -7.40 -4.31
C ILE A 5 -7.65 -8.51 -5.26
N VAL A 6 -6.35 -8.55 -5.56
CA VAL A 6 -5.74 -9.60 -6.40
C VAL A 6 -5.22 -10.72 -5.52
N GLU A 7 -4.63 -10.36 -4.39
CA GLU A 7 -4.03 -11.25 -3.41
C GLU A 7 -4.12 -10.58 -2.04
N GLY A 8 -4.34 -11.37 -0.99
CA GLY A 8 -4.53 -10.88 0.38
C GLY A 8 -3.83 -11.80 1.36
N ILE A 9 -2.71 -11.34 1.92
CA ILE A 9 -1.86 -12.15 2.80
C ILE A 9 -1.85 -11.53 4.19
N MET A 10 -2.07 -12.39 5.19
CA MET A 10 -1.89 -12.05 6.60
C MET A 10 -0.70 -12.84 7.16
N LYS A 11 0.06 -12.20 8.05
CA LYS A 11 1.12 -12.91 8.79
C LYS A 11 0.47 -13.96 9.69
N GLU A 12 1.08 -15.14 9.77
CA GLU A 12 0.64 -16.20 10.68
C GLU A 12 0.49 -15.69 12.13
N GLY A 13 -0.58 -16.12 12.80
CA GLY A 13 -0.92 -15.68 14.16
C GLY A 13 -1.43 -14.23 14.27
N LYS A 14 -1.70 -13.55 13.14
CA LYS A 14 -2.29 -12.20 13.13
C LYS A 14 -3.66 -12.21 12.45
N THR A 15 -4.58 -11.41 12.98
CA THR A 15 -5.92 -11.20 12.43
C THR A 15 -6.09 -9.78 11.91
N SER A 16 -6.96 -9.63 10.92
CA SER A 16 -7.34 -8.32 10.40
C SER A 16 -8.25 -7.60 11.40
N LEU A 17 -8.09 -6.28 11.52
CA LEU A 17 -9.03 -5.42 12.25
C LEU A 17 -10.35 -5.21 11.49
N GLU A 18 -10.35 -5.49 10.19
CA GLU A 18 -11.45 -5.26 9.27
C GLU A 18 -11.99 -6.60 8.74
N SER A 19 -13.30 -6.69 8.52
CA SER A 19 -13.92 -7.78 7.76
C SER A 19 -13.51 -7.74 6.28
N GLN A 20 -13.70 -8.85 5.58
CA GLN A 20 -13.44 -8.94 4.13
C GLN A 20 -14.15 -7.83 3.33
N LYS A 21 -15.42 -7.57 3.63
CA LYS A 21 -16.22 -6.52 2.95
C LYS A 21 -15.65 -5.12 3.20
N GLN A 22 -15.17 -4.84 4.40
CA GLN A 22 -14.52 -3.58 4.74
C GLN A 22 -13.16 -3.45 4.02
N GLN A 23 -12.38 -4.53 3.95
CA GLN A 23 -11.11 -4.55 3.21
C GLN A 23 -11.34 -4.25 1.72
N GLU A 24 -12.33 -4.87 1.09
CA GLU A 24 -12.70 -4.60 -0.31
C GLU A 24 -13.11 -3.14 -0.52
N HIS A 25 -13.96 -2.62 0.38
CA HIS A 25 -14.38 -1.23 0.33
C HIS A 25 -13.16 -0.29 0.47
N PHE A 26 -12.25 -0.60 1.38
CA PHE A 26 -11.03 0.15 1.58
C PHE A 26 -10.12 0.13 0.34
N CYS A 27 -9.94 -1.03 -0.30
CA CYS A 27 -9.17 -1.16 -1.53
C CYS A 27 -9.78 -0.35 -2.69
N ARG A 28 -11.11 -0.27 -2.79
CA ARG A 28 -11.80 0.63 -3.73
C ARG A 28 -11.49 2.10 -3.43
N GLN A 29 -11.52 2.50 -2.16
CA GLN A 29 -11.14 3.87 -1.78
C GLN A 29 -9.66 4.17 -2.07
N VAL A 30 -8.75 3.23 -1.84
CA VAL A 30 -7.33 3.38 -2.18
C VAL A 30 -7.14 3.57 -3.68
N ALA A 31 -7.92 2.86 -4.52
CA ALA A 31 -7.89 3.05 -5.96
C ALA A 31 -8.39 4.44 -6.39
N LEU A 32 -9.46 4.95 -5.77
CA LEU A 32 -9.94 6.32 -6.00
C LEU A 32 -8.87 7.35 -5.61
N ARG A 33 -8.30 7.20 -4.41
CA ARG A 33 -7.21 8.02 -3.87
C ARG A 33 -5.96 8.03 -4.76
N ARG A 34 -5.66 6.92 -5.44
CA ARG A 34 -4.58 6.86 -6.43
C ARG A 34 -4.89 7.75 -7.63
N LYS A 35 -6.10 7.64 -8.20
CA LYS A 35 -6.53 8.48 -9.33
C LYS A 35 -6.44 9.97 -9.00
N MET A 36 -6.98 10.37 -7.86
CA MET A 36 -6.95 11.77 -7.41
C MET A 36 -5.52 12.30 -7.28
N ARG A 37 -4.57 11.49 -6.82
CA ARG A 37 -3.16 11.91 -6.74
C ARG A 37 -2.50 12.05 -8.12
N GLN A 38 -2.89 11.19 -9.08
CA GLN A 38 -2.33 11.21 -10.43
C GLN A 38 -2.70 12.49 -11.20
N GLU A 39 -3.77 13.18 -10.81
CA GLU A 39 -4.13 14.50 -11.34
C GLU A 39 -3.00 15.52 -11.15
N PHE A 40 -2.13 15.31 -10.15
CA PHE A 40 -0.99 16.18 -9.85
C PHE A 40 0.36 15.64 -10.35
N ASP A 41 0.39 14.51 -11.06
CA ASP A 41 1.66 13.88 -11.48
C ASP A 41 2.47 14.80 -12.40
N ARG A 42 1.81 15.66 -13.21
CA ARG A 42 2.48 16.59 -14.12
C ARG A 42 3.22 17.71 -13.37
N SER A 43 2.67 18.19 -12.26
CA SER A 43 3.23 19.32 -11.50
C SER A 43 4.11 18.89 -10.34
N LEU A 44 3.76 17.80 -9.64
CA LEU A 44 4.44 17.34 -8.43
C LEU A 44 5.27 16.06 -8.64
N GLY A 45 5.17 15.45 -9.82
CA GLY A 45 5.75 14.15 -10.09
C GLY A 45 4.91 13.00 -9.52
N LYS A 46 5.32 11.76 -9.85
CA LYS A 46 4.60 10.56 -9.43
C LYS A 46 4.77 10.29 -7.94
N VAL A 47 3.67 9.94 -7.29
CA VAL A 47 3.68 9.53 -5.88
C VAL A 47 4.54 8.29 -5.66
N SER A 48 5.53 8.41 -4.76
CA SER A 48 6.42 7.29 -4.42
C SER A 48 5.77 6.28 -3.46
N TYR A 49 5.15 6.77 -2.37
CA TYR A 49 4.36 5.98 -1.43
C TYR A 49 3.49 6.92 -0.57
N VAL A 50 2.54 6.36 0.17
CA VAL A 50 1.72 7.05 1.17
C VAL A 50 1.87 6.34 2.50
N HIS A 51 2.01 7.11 3.58
CA HIS A 51 2.10 6.60 4.94
C HIS A 51 1.03 7.29 5.79
N ILE A 52 0.20 6.50 6.48
CA ILE A 52 -0.90 7.01 7.32
C ILE A 52 -0.78 6.34 8.68
N GLU A 53 -0.62 7.16 9.72
CA GLU A 53 -0.65 6.72 11.10
C GLU A 53 -2.06 6.86 11.66
N ARG A 54 -2.59 5.78 12.24
CA ARG A 54 -3.84 5.80 13.00
C ARG A 54 -3.57 5.21 14.37
N LYS A 55 -4.41 5.59 15.35
CA LYS A 55 -4.32 5.11 16.73
C LYS A 55 -4.12 3.59 16.84
N ASN A 56 -4.80 2.81 16.01
CA ASN A 56 -4.82 1.34 16.10
C ASN A 56 -4.03 0.63 14.99
N VAL A 57 -3.61 1.34 13.93
CA VAL A 57 -2.98 0.72 12.76
C VAL A 57 -2.19 1.75 11.95
N THR A 58 -1.02 1.37 11.46
CA THR A 58 -0.31 2.11 10.43
C THR A 58 -0.64 1.53 9.06
N GLN A 59 -0.90 2.40 8.09
CA GLN A 59 -1.19 2.03 6.72
C GLN A 59 -0.10 2.55 5.78
N ILE A 60 0.45 1.67 4.95
CA ILE A 60 1.46 1.99 3.95
C ILE A 60 0.90 1.60 2.59
N VAL A 61 0.88 2.56 1.66
CA VAL A 61 0.43 2.34 0.27
C VAL A 61 1.60 2.61 -0.66
N VAL A 62 1.99 1.61 -1.45
CA VAL A 62 3.02 1.76 -2.48
C VAL A 62 2.39 1.57 -3.86
N TYR A 63 2.53 2.57 -4.72
CA TYR A 63 2.03 2.49 -6.08
C TYR A 63 3.10 1.92 -7.01
N ILE A 64 2.76 0.82 -7.67
CA ILE A 64 3.56 0.23 -8.74
C ILE A 64 2.79 0.34 -10.06
N PRO A 65 3.42 0.22 -11.24
CA PRO A 65 2.80 0.62 -12.50
C PRO A 65 1.37 0.10 -12.70
N LEU A 66 1.14 -1.20 -12.51
CA LEU A 66 -0.16 -1.84 -12.77
C LEU A 66 -0.94 -2.25 -11.51
N LYS A 67 -0.34 -2.13 -10.32
CA LYS A 67 -0.91 -2.61 -9.06
C LYS A 67 -0.66 -1.62 -7.93
N THR A 68 -1.41 -1.78 -6.84
CA THR A 68 -1.19 -1.02 -5.61
C THR A 68 -0.92 -2.04 -4.51
N ILE A 69 0.17 -1.87 -3.78
CA ILE A 69 0.48 -2.67 -2.62
C ILE A 69 -0.01 -1.91 -1.39
N PHE A 70 -0.88 -2.53 -0.62
CA PHE A 70 -1.45 -1.98 0.59
C PHE A 70 -1.02 -2.85 1.78
N VAL A 71 -0.35 -2.24 2.75
CA VAL A 71 0.17 -2.93 3.92
C VAL A 71 -0.38 -2.26 5.16
N THR A 72 -0.84 -3.06 6.11
CA THR A 72 -1.20 -2.63 7.46
C THR A 72 -0.22 -3.23 8.46
N VAL A 73 0.24 -2.43 9.42
CA VAL A 73 1.12 -2.88 10.51
C VAL A 73 0.68 -2.28 11.84
N GLU A 74 1.15 -2.87 12.93
CA GLU A 74 0.91 -2.34 14.27
C GLU A 74 1.51 -0.92 14.41
N PRO A 75 0.80 0.00 15.09
CA PRO A 75 1.17 1.41 15.14
C PRO A 75 2.51 1.66 15.84
N LYS A 76 2.86 0.81 16.81
CA LYS A 76 4.08 0.90 17.63
C LYS A 76 5.36 0.54 16.87
N LEU A 77 5.27 0.05 15.62
CA LEU A 77 6.45 -0.25 14.82
C LEU A 77 7.28 1.03 14.59
N SER A 78 8.61 0.95 14.72
CA SER A 78 9.47 2.11 14.56
C SER A 78 9.44 2.65 13.13
N MET A 79 9.67 3.96 12.96
CA MET A 79 9.71 4.61 11.64
C MET A 79 10.74 3.97 10.71
N VAL A 80 11.90 3.58 11.24
CA VAL A 80 12.96 2.90 10.49
C VAL A 80 12.44 1.59 9.88
N LYS A 81 11.78 0.75 10.69
CA LYS A 81 11.19 -0.52 10.20
C LYS A 81 10.06 -0.30 9.20
N LYS A 82 9.23 0.74 9.40
CA LYS A 82 8.19 1.14 8.43
C LYS A 82 8.80 1.53 7.09
N LEU A 83 9.91 2.26 7.10
CA LEU A 83 10.64 2.65 5.88
C LEU A 83 11.35 1.46 5.21
N GLU A 84 11.90 0.53 5.99
CA GLU A 84 12.46 -0.72 5.46
C GLU A 84 11.43 -1.53 4.67
N ILE A 85 10.18 -1.60 5.14
CA ILE A 85 9.09 -2.25 4.41
C ILE A 85 8.90 -1.59 3.03
N VAL A 86 8.82 -0.25 2.98
CA VAL A 86 8.68 0.50 1.72
C VAL A 86 9.85 0.23 0.78
N ASN A 87 11.07 0.28 1.29
CA ASN A 87 12.29 0.07 0.51
C ASN A 87 12.38 -1.36 -0.03
N ARG A 88 12.01 -2.35 0.78
CA ARG A 88 11.98 -3.76 0.38
C ARG A 88 10.97 -4.01 -0.73
N ILE A 89 9.76 -3.43 -0.62
CA ILE A 89 8.75 -3.48 -1.69
C ILE A 89 9.30 -2.90 -2.98
N LYS A 90 9.88 -1.68 -2.93
CA LYS A 90 10.46 -1.03 -4.13
C LYS A 90 11.57 -1.87 -4.75
N ARG A 91 12.46 -2.46 -3.94
CA ARG A 91 13.53 -3.33 -4.43
C ARG A 91 12.99 -4.57 -5.17
N ILE A 92 12.02 -5.27 -4.58
CA ILE A 92 11.39 -6.45 -5.21
C ILE A 92 10.77 -6.06 -6.54
N VAL A 93 10.00 -4.96 -6.57
CA VAL A 93 9.32 -4.47 -7.78
C VAL A 93 10.31 -4.10 -8.88
N THR A 94 11.41 -3.44 -8.53
CA THR A 94 12.48 -3.12 -9.48
C THR A 94 13.14 -4.38 -10.04
N ASN A 95 13.40 -5.39 -9.20
CA ASN A 95 13.98 -6.64 -9.64
C ASN A 95 13.05 -7.41 -10.59
N LEU A 96 11.74 -7.43 -10.32
CA LEU A 96 10.76 -8.05 -11.21
C LEU A 96 10.74 -7.39 -12.61
N LYS A 97 10.93 -6.06 -12.69
CA LYS A 97 11.00 -5.35 -13.97
C LYS A 97 12.28 -5.58 -14.76
N LYS A 98 13.37 -6.00 -14.11
CA LYS A 98 14.64 -6.30 -14.79
C LYS A 98 14.63 -7.66 -15.49
N ILE A 99 13.67 -8.52 -15.14
CA ILE A 99 13.55 -9.90 -15.62
C ILE A 99 12.44 -10.01 -16.70
N SER A 100 11.62 -8.97 -16.87
CA SER A 100 10.58 -8.84 -17.90
C SER A 100 11.06 -8.03 -19.09
#